data_AF-A0A9Q9AWM2-F1
#
_entry.id   AF-A0A9Q9AWM2-F1
#
_cell.length_a   1.000
_cell.length_b   1.000
_cell.length_c   1.000
_cell.angle_alpha   90.00
_cell.angle_beta   90.00
_cell.angle_gamma   90.00
#
_symmetry.space_group_name_H-M   'P 1'
#
loop_
_entity.id
_entity.type
_entity.pdbx_description
1 polymer ?
#
loop_
_entity_poly.entity_id
_entity_poly.type
_entity_poly.pdbx_seq_one_letter_code
_entity_poly.pdbx_strand_id
1 'polypeptide(L)'
;MVSLRTRKRAASPEVEPDPPKKTRQSRAKTPVIEWSSDVEEVKPKKAPAKSKAKGKAAKLELSDDDQELAVSSTKASGISKTESKKSIPDSAITGNAQYAKAEKLVIPVDEECQFNGRVYVDDSTGIIYDASLNQTNAGANANKFYKIQLLTNADGTLYRTWTRWGRVGERGQSALLGDGDLNGALKHFDKKFKDKSGLSWDDRSSKPKSGKYVFIERNYEPESSDVEEEEEQPDPKVQGSRSRSASPAKCSLEPPVKSLMELIFNQQYIEETMADMNYDAEKLPLGKLSKGTITRGYQALKDLSALFDDPTLAESEHGMEYRHAVENLSNQYYSTIPHSFGRNRPPVITEHERLKKEVELLQSLTDLKDADVILKAEKKGGSVHALDLRYNGLGMQEMSPVDRKTPEFTNISDYLVNTRGHTHGHTYEVLDIFRIQRDGETDRFEEYAQPKSDRRLLWHGSRATNFGGILSQGLRIAPPEAPVSGYMFGKGVYLADMASKSANYCCSYNSGGHALLLLCEAELGQPLHELTNASYTAGDEAIAKGSLSTWGKGTNGPLAWKDAKCIHPSLAGVNMPDTATPVGKTGYSGAYLQYNEYICYDIAQIRLRYLLRVKM
;
A
#
# COMPACT_ATOMS: atom_id res chain seq x y z
N MET A 1 61.45 55.24 47.41
CA MET A 1 60.65 54.65 48.50
C MET A 1 59.36 54.08 47.92
N VAL A 2 59.15 52.77 48.14
CA VAL A 2 57.87 52.05 48.28
C VAL A 2 56.77 52.18 47.20
N SER A 3 56.72 51.12 46.37
CA SER A 3 55.57 50.23 46.05
C SER A 3 54.13 50.78 46.04
N LEU A 4 53.44 50.64 44.89
CA LEU A 4 52.27 49.73 44.68
C LEU A 4 51.65 49.99 43.29
N ARG A 5 51.72 49.00 42.38
CA ARG A 5 51.00 48.98 41.10
C ARG A 5 49.89 47.93 41.15
N THR A 6 48.65 48.39 41.02
CA THR A 6 47.40 47.63 40.99
C THR A 6 47.20 46.92 39.64
N ARG A 7 46.85 45.62 39.67
CA ARG A 7 46.47 44.80 38.51
C ARG A 7 44.98 45.00 38.17
N LYS A 8 44.68 45.30 36.89
CA LYS A 8 43.35 45.27 36.28
C LYS A 8 42.95 43.81 35.97
N ARG A 9 41.71 43.42 36.33
CA ARG A 9 41.01 42.23 35.82
C ARG A 9 40.04 42.66 34.71
N ALA A 10 40.04 41.94 33.60
CA ALA A 10 39.10 42.11 32.49
C ALA A 10 37.82 41.29 32.77
N ALA A 11 36.67 41.87 32.42
CA ALA A 11 35.34 41.32 32.58
C ALA A 11 34.91 40.55 31.32
N SER A 12 34.06 39.54 31.54
CA SER A 12 33.47 38.62 30.56
C SER A 12 32.53 39.33 29.55
N PRO A 13 32.38 38.80 28.33
CA PRO A 13 31.51 39.39 27.30
C PRO A 13 30.03 39.04 27.47
N GLU A 14 29.23 39.98 26.97
CA GLU A 14 27.79 40.16 27.08
C GLU A 14 26.95 39.15 26.27
N VAL A 15 25.73 38.95 26.75
CA VAL A 15 24.64 38.16 26.17
C VAL A 15 23.88 39.03 25.16
N GLU A 16 23.66 38.53 23.94
CA GLU A 16 22.86 39.21 22.91
C GLU A 16 21.35 39.22 23.24
N PRO A 17 20.62 40.29 22.86
CA PRO A 17 19.24 40.51 23.24
C PRO A 17 18.20 39.86 22.30
N ASP A 18 17.09 39.41 22.89
CA ASP A 18 15.88 38.90 22.21
C ASP A 18 15.27 39.91 21.20
N PRO A 19 14.76 39.44 20.04
CA PRO A 19 14.07 40.30 19.09
C PRO A 19 12.62 40.64 19.52
N PRO A 20 12.07 41.78 19.06
CA PRO A 20 10.89 42.41 19.66
C PRO A 20 9.55 41.81 19.22
N LYS A 21 8.60 41.79 20.18
CA LYS A 21 7.17 41.52 19.96
C LYS A 21 6.57 42.51 18.95
N LYS A 22 6.08 42.01 17.81
CA LYS A 22 5.21 42.76 16.91
C LYS A 22 3.73 42.52 17.22
N THR A 23 3.04 43.64 17.24
CA THR A 23 1.64 43.90 17.53
C THR A 23 0.69 43.24 16.54
N ARG A 24 -0.47 42.86 17.09
CA ARG A 24 -1.64 42.25 16.48
C ARG A 24 -2.22 43.17 15.40
N GLN A 25 -2.02 42.84 14.13
CA GLN A 25 -2.77 43.40 13.00
C GLN A 25 -3.81 42.37 12.54
N SER A 26 -5.07 42.82 12.49
CA SER A 26 -6.22 42.11 11.96
C SER A 26 -5.98 41.72 10.49
N ARG A 27 -5.92 40.41 10.21
CA ARG A 27 -5.89 39.92 8.83
C ARG A 27 -7.32 39.99 8.26
N ALA A 28 -7.47 40.81 7.23
CA ALA A 28 -8.69 40.98 6.46
C ALA A 28 -9.20 39.65 5.89
N LYS A 29 -10.53 39.51 5.83
CA LYS A 29 -11.24 38.43 5.17
C LYS A 29 -10.93 38.44 3.67
N THR A 30 -10.37 37.35 3.16
CA THR A 30 -10.34 37.05 1.71
C THR A 30 -11.66 36.34 1.36
N PRO A 31 -12.30 36.65 0.23
CA PRO A 31 -13.73 36.42 0.04
C PRO A 31 -14.07 34.94 -0.21
N VAL A 32 -15.22 34.56 0.34
CA VAL A 32 -15.96 33.35 -0.04
C VAL A 32 -16.44 33.57 -1.48
N ILE A 33 -15.99 32.73 -2.41
CA ILE A 33 -16.60 32.61 -3.73
C ILE A 33 -17.80 31.67 -3.56
N GLU A 34 -18.98 32.25 -3.41
CA GLU A 34 -20.24 31.55 -3.63
C GLU A 34 -20.34 31.22 -5.12
N TRP A 35 -20.45 29.94 -5.45
CA TRP A 35 -21.00 29.52 -6.73
C TRP A 35 -22.51 29.72 -6.70
N SER A 36 -22.98 30.82 -7.28
CA SER A 36 -24.40 31.00 -7.63
C SER A 36 -24.70 30.14 -8.87
N SER A 37 -25.34 28.99 -8.67
CA SER A 37 -25.99 28.28 -9.76
C SER A 37 -27.38 28.88 -9.98
N ASP A 38 -27.47 29.92 -10.80
CA ASP A 38 -28.73 30.31 -11.43
C ASP A 38 -29.10 29.22 -12.45
N VAL A 39 -29.94 28.28 -12.00
CA VAL A 39 -30.64 27.35 -12.87
C VAL A 39 -32.07 27.85 -12.96
N GLU A 40 -32.47 28.37 -14.13
CA GLU A 40 -33.85 28.69 -14.44
C GLU A 40 -34.74 27.44 -14.28
N GLU A 41 -35.69 27.51 -13.35
CA GLU A 41 -36.76 26.53 -13.17
C GLU A 41 -37.69 26.50 -14.38
N VAL A 42 -37.60 25.45 -15.19
CA VAL A 42 -38.68 25.08 -16.12
C VAL A 42 -39.68 24.17 -15.39
N LYS A 43 -40.82 24.74 -15.01
CA LYS A 43 -41.96 24.06 -14.39
C LYS A 43 -42.62 23.04 -15.33
N PRO A 44 -42.90 21.79 -14.90
CA PRO A 44 -43.82 20.91 -15.62
C PRO A 44 -45.28 21.20 -15.24
N LYS A 45 -46.13 21.38 -16.25
CA LYS A 45 -47.59 21.52 -16.13
C LYS A 45 -48.26 20.19 -15.77
N LYS A 46 -49.27 20.25 -14.90
CA LYS A 46 -50.13 19.14 -14.47
C LYS A 46 -51.33 18.91 -15.41
N ALA A 47 -51.70 17.62 -15.53
CA ALA A 47 -53.03 17.00 -15.62
C ALA A 47 -53.81 17.07 -16.97
N PRO A 48 -54.71 16.10 -17.31
CA PRO A 48 -55.53 15.32 -16.36
C PRO A 48 -55.73 13.81 -16.59
N ALA A 49 -56.42 13.23 -15.59
CA ALA A 49 -56.70 11.85 -15.31
C ALA A 49 -57.79 11.16 -16.15
N LYS A 50 -57.79 9.82 -16.10
CA LYS A 50 -58.88 8.82 -16.21
C LYS A 50 -58.21 7.44 -16.02
N SER A 51 -58.77 6.33 -15.53
CA SER A 51 -59.91 5.96 -14.68
C SER A 51 -59.76 4.44 -14.45
N LYS A 52 -60.21 3.90 -13.31
CA LYS A 52 -60.16 2.48 -12.91
C LYS A 52 -60.77 1.50 -13.94
N ALA A 53 -60.21 0.29 -14.06
CA ALA A 53 -60.98 -0.94 -14.31
C ALA A 53 -60.25 -2.21 -13.82
N LYS A 54 -61.03 -3.13 -13.22
CA LYS A 54 -60.67 -4.46 -12.72
C LYS A 54 -60.75 -5.52 -13.83
N GLY A 55 -59.97 -6.61 -13.71
CA GLY A 55 -60.21 -7.92 -14.33
C GLY A 55 -59.03 -8.87 -14.06
N LYS A 56 -59.09 -9.77 -13.06
CA LYS A 56 -59.45 -11.21 -13.12
C LYS A 56 -58.68 -12.07 -14.15
N ALA A 57 -57.75 -12.87 -13.59
CA ALA A 57 -57.47 -14.29 -13.81
C ALA A 57 -57.23 -14.85 -15.23
N ALA A 58 -56.09 -15.54 -15.42
CA ALA A 58 -56.03 -16.94 -15.84
C ALA A 58 -54.63 -17.55 -15.61
N LYS A 59 -54.64 -18.83 -15.23
CA LYS A 59 -53.56 -19.76 -14.89
C LYS A 59 -53.35 -20.69 -16.10
N LEU A 60 -52.11 -21.06 -16.41
CA LEU A 60 -51.66 -22.20 -17.26
C LEU A 60 -50.12 -22.24 -17.11
N GLU A 61 -49.52 -23.01 -16.22
CA GLU A 61 -49.15 -24.45 -16.28
C GLU A 61 -48.33 -24.91 -17.52
N LEU A 62 -47.04 -25.16 -17.22
CA LEU A 62 -46.13 -26.26 -17.62
C LEU A 62 -45.67 -26.41 -19.07
N SER A 63 -44.34 -26.41 -19.27
CA SER A 63 -43.56 -27.65 -19.51
C SER A 63 -42.05 -27.39 -19.55
N ASP A 64 -41.31 -28.20 -18.78
CA ASP A 64 -39.89 -28.51 -18.94
C ASP A 64 -39.57 -29.05 -20.35
N ASP A 65 -38.34 -28.83 -20.82
CA ASP A 65 -37.51 -29.93 -21.33
C ASP A 65 -36.03 -29.52 -21.38
N ASP A 66 -35.24 -30.30 -20.64
CA ASP A 66 -33.78 -30.30 -20.55
C ASP A 66 -33.10 -30.79 -21.83
N GLN A 67 -31.86 -30.35 -22.05
CA GLN A 67 -30.84 -31.21 -22.65
C GLN A 67 -29.43 -30.82 -22.19
N GLU A 68 -28.92 -31.58 -21.20
CA GLU A 68 -27.50 -31.72 -20.85
C GLU A 68 -26.74 -32.55 -21.89
N LEU A 69 -25.44 -32.27 -22.03
CA LEU A 69 -24.43 -33.24 -22.49
C LEU A 69 -23.28 -33.30 -21.49
N ALA A 70 -23.10 -34.47 -20.89
CA ALA A 70 -22.03 -34.85 -19.98
C ALA A 70 -21.01 -35.78 -20.68
N VAL A 71 -19.73 -35.70 -20.28
CA VAL A 71 -18.71 -36.74 -20.51
C VAL A 71 -17.81 -36.80 -19.26
N SER A 72 -18.10 -37.70 -18.31
CA SER A 72 -17.57 -39.06 -18.12
C SER A 72 -16.29 -39.14 -17.27
N SER A 73 -16.41 -39.84 -16.14
CA SER A 73 -15.35 -40.29 -15.26
C SER A 73 -15.26 -41.82 -15.31
N THR A 74 -14.06 -42.37 -15.13
CA THR A 74 -13.83 -43.80 -14.91
C THR A 74 -13.20 -44.04 -13.55
N LYS A 75 -13.87 -44.85 -12.71
CA LYS A 75 -13.36 -45.46 -11.48
C LYS A 75 -12.91 -46.90 -11.76
N ALA A 76 -11.84 -47.33 -11.09
CA ALA A 76 -11.62 -48.73 -10.73
C ALA A 76 -11.21 -48.79 -9.24
N SER A 77 -11.80 -49.76 -8.53
CA SER A 77 -11.71 -49.97 -7.08
C SER A 77 -10.69 -51.04 -6.69
N GLY A 78 -10.02 -50.86 -5.55
CA GLY A 78 -9.26 -51.90 -4.85
C GLY A 78 -9.01 -51.51 -3.38
N ILE A 79 -9.42 -52.35 -2.44
CA ILE A 79 -9.39 -52.14 -0.98
C ILE A 79 -8.05 -52.58 -0.40
N SER A 80 -7.46 -51.80 0.52
CA SER A 80 -6.56 -52.28 1.59
C SER A 80 -6.46 -51.25 2.71
N LYS A 81 -6.61 -51.70 3.97
CA LYS A 81 -6.53 -50.92 5.21
C LYS A 81 -5.08 -50.73 5.66
N THR A 82 -4.69 -49.51 6.01
CA THR A 82 -3.65 -49.25 7.03
C THR A 82 -3.81 -47.87 7.65
N GLU A 83 -3.76 -47.79 8.98
CA GLU A 83 -3.72 -46.56 9.78
C GLU A 83 -2.43 -45.77 9.54
N SER A 84 -2.50 -44.44 9.39
CA SER A 84 -1.49 -43.48 9.89
C SER A 84 -1.78 -42.03 9.48
N LYS A 85 -1.58 -41.13 10.45
CA LYS A 85 -1.33 -39.68 10.36
C LYS A 85 -2.29 -38.84 9.48
N LYS A 86 -3.25 -38.17 10.13
CA LYS A 86 -3.97 -37.06 9.51
C LYS A 86 -3.01 -35.91 9.20
N SER A 87 -2.75 -35.75 7.92
CA SER A 87 -2.17 -34.55 7.30
C SER A 87 -3.10 -33.35 7.46
N ILE A 88 -2.50 -32.16 7.50
CA ILE A 88 -3.14 -30.85 7.48
C ILE A 88 -4.00 -30.75 6.19
N PRO A 89 -5.23 -30.21 6.20
CA PRO A 89 -6.03 -30.05 4.99
C PRO A 89 -5.47 -28.91 4.12
N ASP A 90 -5.28 -29.19 2.83
CA ASP A 90 -4.77 -28.29 1.77
C ASP A 90 -5.73 -27.14 1.37
N SER A 91 -6.54 -26.60 2.29
CA SER A 91 -7.52 -25.53 1.97
C SER A 91 -7.37 -24.25 2.79
N ALA A 92 -6.20 -23.98 3.38
CA ALA A 92 -5.98 -22.78 4.20
C ALA A 92 -4.83 -21.90 3.65
N ILE A 93 -5.10 -21.15 2.58
CA ILE A 93 -4.20 -20.09 2.09
C ILE A 93 -4.27 -18.81 2.98
N THR A 94 -5.09 -18.81 4.04
CA THR A 94 -5.35 -17.65 4.92
C THR A 94 -5.23 -17.94 6.43
N GLY A 95 -4.30 -18.80 6.85
CA GLY A 95 -4.13 -19.16 8.27
C GLY A 95 -2.71 -19.24 8.84
N ASN A 96 -1.66 -19.25 8.02
CA ASN A 96 -0.31 -19.63 8.50
C ASN A 96 0.37 -18.60 9.44
N ALA A 97 -0.07 -17.33 9.48
CA ALA A 97 0.65 -16.28 10.20
C ALA A 97 0.56 -16.34 11.75
N GLN A 98 -0.26 -17.24 12.30
CA GLN A 98 -0.38 -17.49 13.75
C GLN A 98 0.14 -18.85 14.21
N TYR A 99 0.79 -19.59 13.31
CA TYR A 99 1.44 -20.85 13.61
C TYR A 99 2.95 -20.61 13.61
N ALA A 100 3.65 -21.09 14.64
CA ALA A 100 5.11 -21.05 14.68
C ALA A 100 5.68 -22.34 15.26
N LYS A 101 6.88 -22.72 14.83
CA LYS A 101 7.69 -23.71 15.57
C LYS A 101 8.18 -23.03 16.85
N ALA A 102 7.80 -23.61 18.01
CA ALA A 102 7.84 -22.95 19.32
C ALA A 102 9.24 -22.53 19.83
N GLU A 103 10.33 -23.02 19.24
CA GLU A 103 11.64 -22.97 19.90
C GLU A 103 12.38 -21.62 19.84
N LYS A 104 11.95 -20.62 19.03
CA LYS A 104 12.65 -19.30 18.94
C LYS A 104 11.76 -18.06 18.74
N LEU A 105 10.46 -18.11 19.04
CA LEU A 105 9.55 -16.97 18.80
C LEU A 105 9.36 -16.10 20.06
N VAL A 106 9.91 -14.87 20.07
CA VAL A 106 9.66 -13.90 21.15
C VAL A 106 8.52 -12.97 20.76
N ILE A 107 7.33 -13.23 21.30
CA ILE A 107 6.19 -12.34 21.15
C ILE A 107 6.21 -11.31 22.28
N PRO A 108 6.24 -10.00 21.96
CA PRO A 108 6.30 -8.97 22.99
C PRO A 108 5.01 -8.98 23.81
N VAL A 109 5.19 -9.05 25.13
CA VAL A 109 4.12 -8.75 26.08
C VAL A 109 3.73 -7.28 25.93
N ASP A 110 2.44 -6.98 26.03
CA ASP A 110 1.94 -5.60 25.98
C ASP A 110 2.64 -4.72 27.01
N GLU A 111 3.12 -3.55 26.56
CA GLU A 111 3.97 -2.61 27.33
C GLU A 111 3.37 -2.15 28.68
N GLU A 112 2.05 -2.18 28.79
CA GLU A 112 1.30 -1.77 29.99
C GLU A 112 1.07 -2.93 30.95
N CYS A 113 1.48 -4.14 30.60
CA CYS A 113 1.35 -5.31 31.44
C CYS A 113 2.52 -5.42 32.41
N GLN A 114 2.21 -5.42 33.71
CA GLN A 114 3.20 -5.59 34.77
C GLN A 114 3.53 -7.06 35.07
N PHE A 115 2.88 -8.01 34.38
CA PHE A 115 3.12 -9.43 34.58
C PHE A 115 4.48 -9.80 33.99
N ASN A 116 5.38 -10.32 34.82
CA ASN A 116 6.68 -10.80 34.37
C ASN A 116 6.54 -12.20 33.75
N GLY A 117 6.59 -12.28 32.42
CA GLY A 117 6.43 -13.54 31.71
C GLY A 117 6.53 -13.37 30.20
N ARG A 118 6.03 -14.37 29.47
CA ARG A 118 5.95 -14.40 28.01
C ARG A 118 4.53 -14.70 27.56
N VAL A 119 4.23 -14.34 26.31
CA VAL A 119 2.99 -14.80 25.67
C VAL A 119 3.02 -16.31 25.52
N TYR A 120 1.90 -16.95 25.84
CA TYR A 120 1.73 -18.39 25.72
C TYR A 120 1.55 -18.79 24.25
N VAL A 121 2.31 -19.80 23.86
CA VAL A 121 2.21 -20.50 22.58
C VAL A 121 1.91 -21.95 22.92
N ASP A 122 0.92 -22.53 22.28
CA ASP A 122 0.61 -23.95 22.45
C ASP A 122 1.65 -24.78 21.69
N ASP A 123 2.50 -25.50 22.42
CA ASP A 123 3.60 -26.28 21.85
C ASP A 123 3.13 -27.40 20.90
N SER A 124 1.90 -27.89 21.05
CA SER A 124 1.36 -28.99 20.24
C SER A 124 0.84 -28.52 18.88
N THR A 125 0.28 -27.33 18.83
CA THR A 125 -0.35 -26.76 17.63
C THR A 125 0.46 -25.62 17.02
N GLY A 126 1.38 -25.03 17.76
CA GLY A 126 2.09 -23.80 17.39
C GLY A 126 1.22 -22.54 17.48
N ILE A 127 0.00 -22.62 18.02
CA ILE A 127 -0.94 -21.50 18.05
C ILE A 127 -0.51 -20.47 19.09
N ILE A 128 -0.42 -19.23 18.64
CA ILE A 128 -0.10 -18.06 19.46
C ILE A 128 -1.37 -17.51 20.11
N TYR A 129 -1.44 -17.43 21.45
CA TYR A 129 -2.57 -16.83 22.16
C TYR A 129 -2.38 -15.32 22.39
N ASP A 130 -2.33 -14.57 21.28
CA ASP A 130 -2.31 -13.10 21.21
C ASP A 130 -3.35 -12.62 20.19
N ALA A 131 -4.33 -11.84 20.66
CA ALA A 131 -5.37 -11.26 19.84
C ALA A 131 -5.35 -9.73 19.91
N SER A 132 -5.17 -9.10 18.76
CA SER A 132 -5.36 -7.66 18.57
C SER A 132 -6.65 -7.40 17.82
N LEU A 133 -7.60 -6.72 18.46
CA LEU A 133 -8.91 -6.45 17.91
C LEU A 133 -9.10 -4.94 17.64
N ASN A 134 -9.83 -4.61 16.58
CA ASN A 134 -10.16 -3.25 16.19
C ASN A 134 -11.64 -3.09 15.88
N GLN A 135 -12.20 -1.94 16.25
CA GLN A 135 -13.55 -1.58 15.88
C GLN A 135 -13.64 -0.10 15.58
N THR A 136 -14.04 0.20 14.36
CA THR A 136 -14.41 1.54 13.93
C THR A 136 -15.93 1.61 13.77
N ASN A 137 -16.53 2.67 14.27
CA ASN A 137 -17.93 3.01 14.10
C ASN A 137 -18.05 4.53 13.95
N ALA A 138 -18.26 4.97 12.71
CA ALA A 138 -18.41 6.37 12.35
C ALA A 138 -19.62 6.99 13.07
N GLY A 139 -20.80 6.38 13.04
CA GLY A 139 -22.01 6.89 13.69
C GLY A 139 -21.85 7.22 15.18
N ALA A 140 -21.08 6.43 15.92
CA ALA A 140 -20.79 6.63 17.34
C ALA A 140 -19.50 7.41 17.63
N ASN A 141 -18.80 7.93 16.59
CA ASN A 141 -17.43 8.48 16.70
C ASN A 141 -16.51 7.58 17.55
N ALA A 142 -16.55 6.28 17.29
CA ALA A 142 -15.76 5.29 17.99
C ALA A 142 -14.69 4.72 17.07
N ASN A 143 -13.44 4.79 17.50
CA ASN A 143 -12.34 4.03 16.94
C ASN A 143 -11.59 3.38 18.11
N LYS A 144 -11.80 2.08 18.32
CA LYS A 144 -11.48 1.38 19.56
C LYS A 144 -10.56 0.20 19.30
N PHE A 145 -9.67 -0.08 20.24
CA PHE A 145 -8.86 -1.30 20.25
C PHE A 145 -9.24 -2.20 21.44
N TYR A 146 -8.96 -3.48 21.29
CA TYR A 146 -9.00 -4.45 22.38
C TYR A 146 -7.90 -5.49 22.17
N LYS A 147 -6.92 -5.54 23.09
CA LYS A 147 -5.85 -6.55 23.11
C LYS A 147 -6.19 -7.64 24.12
N ILE A 148 -5.86 -8.89 23.79
CA ILE A 148 -6.00 -10.06 24.65
C ILE A 148 -4.72 -10.87 24.52
N GLN A 149 -4.01 -11.12 25.61
CA GLN A 149 -2.82 -11.98 25.63
C GLN A 149 -2.97 -13.02 26.72
N LEU A 150 -2.72 -14.30 26.40
CA LEU A 150 -2.50 -15.31 27.43
C LEU A 150 -1.01 -15.29 27.78
N LEU A 151 -0.70 -15.14 29.06
CA LEU A 151 0.65 -14.99 29.57
C LEU A 151 1.01 -16.16 30.47
N THR A 152 2.26 -16.61 30.38
CA THR A 152 2.86 -17.59 31.28
C THR A 152 4.15 -17.03 31.89
N ASN A 153 4.43 -17.37 33.15
CA ASN A 153 5.75 -17.10 33.74
C ASN A 153 6.85 -17.96 33.09
N ALA A 154 8.11 -17.65 33.40
CA ALA A 154 9.28 -18.34 32.83
C ALA A 154 9.23 -19.87 33.01
N ASP A 155 8.77 -20.34 34.17
CA ASP A 155 8.77 -21.76 34.53
C ASP A 155 7.53 -22.52 34.04
N GLY A 156 6.57 -21.85 33.37
CA GLY A 156 5.37 -22.51 32.84
C GLY A 156 4.36 -22.97 33.91
N THR A 157 4.40 -22.37 35.10
CA THR A 157 3.60 -22.79 36.28
C THR A 157 2.43 -21.86 36.60
N LEU A 158 2.43 -20.65 36.06
CA LEU A 158 1.40 -19.64 36.33
C LEU A 158 0.92 -19.01 35.02
N TYR A 159 -0.39 -19.09 34.80
CA TYR A 159 -1.06 -18.59 33.59
C TYR A 159 -2.09 -17.51 33.93
N ARG A 160 -2.10 -16.41 33.16
CA ARG A 160 -3.06 -15.31 33.31
C ARG A 160 -3.49 -14.80 31.95
N THR A 161 -4.70 -14.28 31.83
CA THR A 161 -5.15 -13.56 30.63
C THR A 161 -5.06 -12.07 30.86
N TRP A 162 -4.20 -11.39 30.12
CA TRP A 162 -4.15 -9.95 30.07
C TRP A 162 -5.13 -9.41 29.04
N THR A 163 -5.81 -8.32 29.37
CA THR A 163 -6.65 -7.57 28.44
C THR A 163 -6.39 -6.08 28.57
N ARG A 164 -6.36 -5.36 27.45
CA ARG A 164 -6.26 -3.89 27.40
C ARG A 164 -7.18 -3.32 26.33
N TRP A 165 -7.93 -2.27 26.61
CA TRP A 165 -8.91 -1.70 25.69
C TRP A 165 -9.04 -0.20 25.85
N GLY A 166 -9.38 0.49 24.77
CA GLY A 166 -9.52 1.95 24.80
C GLY A 166 -9.83 2.53 23.42
N ARG A 167 -9.79 3.87 23.34
CA ARG A 167 -9.75 4.57 22.05
C ARG A 167 -8.36 4.38 21.45
N VAL A 168 -8.31 4.22 20.13
CA VAL A 168 -7.04 4.19 19.38
C VAL A 168 -6.23 5.48 19.63
N GLY A 169 -4.93 5.34 19.84
CA GLY A 169 -4.00 6.43 20.20
C GLY A 169 -4.02 6.84 21.69
N GLU A 170 -4.81 6.18 22.54
CA GLU A 170 -4.84 6.41 23.98
C GLU A 170 -4.43 5.15 24.76
N ARG A 171 -3.89 5.32 25.97
CA ARG A 171 -3.42 4.21 26.83
C ARG A 171 -4.49 3.14 27.08
N GLY A 172 -5.72 3.58 27.34
CA GLY A 172 -6.87 2.72 27.64
C GLY A 172 -6.92 2.21 29.09
N GLN A 173 -7.81 1.25 29.33
CA GLN A 173 -7.97 0.50 30.58
C GLN A 173 -7.46 -0.93 30.38
N SER A 174 -7.09 -1.60 31.47
CA SER A 174 -6.59 -2.96 31.42
C SER A 174 -7.07 -3.82 32.59
N ALA A 175 -6.99 -5.13 32.43
CA ALA A 175 -7.28 -6.11 33.46
C ALA A 175 -6.46 -7.38 33.25
N LEU A 176 -5.94 -7.93 34.35
CA LEU A 176 -5.31 -9.24 34.42
C LEU A 176 -6.30 -10.24 35.05
N LEU A 177 -6.58 -11.34 34.35
CA LEU A 177 -7.65 -12.29 34.66
C LEU A 177 -7.10 -13.70 34.87
N GLY A 178 -7.94 -14.58 35.43
CA GLY A 178 -7.59 -15.96 35.81
C GLY A 178 -7.16 -16.04 37.27
N ASP A 179 -6.99 -17.27 37.76
CA ASP A 179 -6.53 -17.62 39.11
C ASP A 179 -5.06 -18.12 39.12
N GLY A 180 -4.54 -18.50 37.95
CA GLY A 180 -3.18 -19.02 37.77
C GLY A 180 -3.13 -20.31 36.96
N ASP A 181 -4.28 -20.97 36.76
CA ASP A 181 -4.39 -22.20 35.99
C ASP A 181 -4.48 -21.95 34.47
N LEU A 182 -3.87 -22.83 33.67
CA LEU A 182 -3.86 -22.74 32.21
C LEU A 182 -5.27 -22.84 31.62
N ASN A 183 -6.08 -23.82 32.06
CA ASN A 183 -7.43 -23.98 31.53
C ASN A 183 -8.32 -22.81 31.93
N GLY A 184 -8.15 -22.27 33.13
CA GLY A 184 -8.78 -21.02 33.57
C GLY A 184 -8.43 -19.84 32.66
N ALA A 185 -7.15 -19.65 32.37
CA ALA A 185 -6.67 -18.58 31.49
C ALA A 185 -7.16 -18.75 30.03
N LEU A 186 -7.13 -19.97 29.48
CA LEU A 186 -7.68 -20.24 28.14
C LEU A 186 -9.17 -19.90 28.05
N LYS A 187 -9.98 -20.32 29.04
CA LYS A 187 -11.40 -19.98 29.10
C LYS A 187 -11.64 -18.47 29.15
N HIS A 188 -10.82 -17.73 29.90
CA HIS A 188 -10.91 -16.27 29.94
C HIS A 188 -10.54 -15.65 28.59
N PHE A 189 -9.49 -16.13 27.93
CA PHE A 189 -9.07 -15.70 26.60
C PHE A 189 -10.19 -15.92 25.58
N ASP A 190 -10.67 -17.16 25.43
CA ASP A 190 -11.70 -17.54 24.46
C ASP A 190 -13.00 -16.79 24.68
N LYS A 191 -13.43 -16.66 25.95
CA LYS A 191 -14.62 -15.91 26.30
C LYS A 191 -14.49 -14.45 25.89
N LYS A 192 -13.36 -13.80 26.21
CA LYS A 192 -13.14 -12.39 25.85
C LYS A 192 -13.07 -12.20 24.34
N PHE A 193 -12.38 -13.09 23.62
CA PHE A 193 -12.34 -13.05 22.16
C PHE A 193 -13.75 -13.16 21.58
N LYS A 194 -14.50 -14.21 21.96
CA LYS A 194 -15.86 -14.47 21.46
C LYS A 194 -16.85 -13.38 21.83
N ASP A 195 -16.79 -12.81 23.02
CA ASP A 195 -17.68 -11.71 23.43
C ASP A 195 -17.48 -10.47 22.53
N LYS A 196 -16.23 -10.20 22.14
CA LYS A 196 -15.83 -8.99 21.41
C LYS A 196 -15.90 -9.12 19.89
N SER A 197 -15.43 -10.22 19.32
CA SER A 197 -15.47 -10.50 17.87
C SER A 197 -16.76 -11.20 17.45
N GLY A 198 -17.38 -11.95 18.35
CA GLY A 198 -18.48 -12.85 18.05
C GLY A 198 -18.05 -14.16 17.37
N LEU A 199 -16.75 -14.42 17.24
CA LEU A 199 -16.18 -15.63 16.65
C LEU A 199 -15.51 -16.49 17.74
N SER A 200 -15.42 -17.81 17.53
CA SER A 200 -14.56 -18.65 18.36
C SER A 200 -13.08 -18.36 18.04
N TRP A 201 -12.16 -18.72 18.93
CA TRP A 201 -10.74 -18.57 18.64
C TRP A 201 -10.29 -19.46 17.47
N ASP A 202 -10.87 -20.65 17.34
CA ASP A 202 -10.61 -21.54 16.20
C ASP A 202 -11.07 -20.94 14.86
N ASP A 203 -12.18 -20.19 14.87
CA ASP A 203 -12.75 -19.54 13.68
C ASP A 203 -12.28 -18.10 13.46
N ARG A 204 -11.20 -17.68 14.13
CA ARG A 204 -10.74 -16.27 14.19
C ARG A 204 -10.50 -15.58 12.85
N SER A 205 -10.18 -16.34 11.80
CA SER A 205 -9.96 -15.82 10.44
C SER A 205 -11.24 -15.70 9.59
N SER A 206 -12.40 -16.08 10.14
CA SER A 206 -13.70 -16.01 9.45
C SER A 206 -14.15 -14.57 9.21
N LYS A 207 -15.14 -14.39 8.32
CA LYS A 207 -15.73 -13.08 8.00
C LYS A 207 -16.16 -12.36 9.30
N PRO A 208 -15.72 -11.12 9.54
CA PRO A 208 -16.10 -10.39 10.74
C PRO A 208 -17.60 -10.15 10.85
N LYS A 209 -18.12 -10.14 12.08
CA LYS A 209 -19.54 -9.86 12.33
C LYS A 209 -19.79 -8.35 12.38
N SER A 210 -20.88 -7.91 11.75
CA SER A 210 -21.26 -6.49 11.75
C SER A 210 -21.44 -5.96 13.18
N GLY A 211 -20.95 -4.76 13.43
CA GLY A 211 -21.01 -4.10 14.75
C GLY A 211 -20.14 -4.74 15.85
N LYS A 212 -19.31 -5.74 15.53
CA LYS A 212 -18.35 -6.36 16.45
C LYS A 212 -16.92 -5.91 16.15
N TYR A 213 -15.97 -6.34 16.97
CA TYR A 213 -14.56 -6.09 16.71
C TYR A 213 -14.03 -7.04 15.63
N VAL A 214 -13.18 -6.51 14.75
CA VAL A 214 -12.42 -7.27 13.75
C VAL A 214 -11.10 -7.73 14.36
N PHE A 215 -10.74 -8.99 14.14
CA PHE A 215 -9.43 -9.51 14.52
C PHE A 215 -8.38 -9.08 13.49
N ILE A 216 -7.31 -8.45 13.97
CA ILE A 216 -6.16 -8.06 13.16
C ILE A 216 -5.11 -9.15 13.30
N GLU A 217 -4.97 -9.91 12.23
CA GLU A 217 -3.93 -10.91 12.08
C GLU A 217 -2.56 -10.23 11.94
N ARG A 218 -1.65 -10.59 12.85
CA ARG A 218 -0.27 -10.14 12.86
C ARG A 218 0.63 -11.30 12.46
N ASN A 219 1.56 -11.07 11.55
CA ASN A 219 2.63 -12.02 11.28
C ASN A 219 3.66 -11.94 12.40
N TYR A 220 3.90 -13.08 13.08
CA TYR A 220 4.91 -13.18 14.13
C TYR A 220 6.14 -13.98 13.70
N GLU A 221 6.09 -14.70 12.57
CA GLU A 221 7.23 -15.46 12.09
C GLU A 221 8.45 -14.54 11.95
N PRO A 222 9.63 -14.92 12.49
CA PRO A 222 10.86 -14.32 12.02
C PRO A 222 10.93 -14.70 10.55
N GLU A 223 10.88 -13.70 9.65
CA GLU A 223 10.97 -14.00 8.23
C GLU A 223 12.29 -14.74 8.00
N SER A 224 12.19 -16.00 7.62
CA SER A 224 13.31 -16.93 7.49
C SER A 224 14.29 -16.36 6.48
N SER A 225 15.38 -15.79 6.97
CA SER A 225 16.63 -15.93 6.24
C SER A 225 17.18 -17.31 6.64
N ASP A 226 17.49 -18.15 5.65
CA ASP A 226 18.19 -19.43 5.80
C ASP A 226 19.59 -19.18 6.39
N VAL A 227 19.64 -18.81 7.67
CA VAL A 227 20.88 -18.64 8.41
C VAL A 227 20.70 -19.44 9.68
N GLU A 228 21.32 -20.62 9.68
CA GLU A 228 21.49 -21.45 10.85
C GLU A 228 22.12 -20.60 11.97
N GLU A 229 21.32 -20.26 12.98
CA GLU A 229 21.81 -19.63 14.20
C GLU A 229 22.52 -20.70 15.05
N GLU A 230 23.85 -20.73 15.01
CA GLU A 230 24.64 -21.42 16.03
C GLU A 230 24.49 -20.69 17.38
N GLU A 231 24.25 -21.49 18.43
CA GLU A 231 23.89 -21.04 19.78
C GLU A 231 24.97 -20.18 20.45
N GLU A 232 24.54 -19.07 21.07
CA GLU A 232 25.35 -18.30 22.02
C GLU A 232 25.63 -19.16 23.27
N GLN A 233 26.87 -19.62 23.43
CA GLN A 233 27.38 -20.11 24.71
C GLN A 233 27.62 -18.92 25.67
N PRO A 234 27.29 -19.04 26.97
CA PRO A 234 27.47 -17.96 27.92
C PRO A 234 28.96 -17.70 28.22
N ASP A 235 29.35 -16.43 28.09
CA ASP A 235 30.70 -15.90 28.32
C ASP A 235 31.29 -16.33 29.69
N PRO A 236 32.47 -16.98 29.73
CA PRO A 236 33.24 -17.09 30.96
C PRO A 236 34.00 -15.77 31.20
N LYS A 237 33.67 -15.11 32.31
CA LYS A 237 34.42 -14.06 33.04
C LYS A 237 35.73 -13.56 32.38
N VAL A 238 35.60 -12.33 31.87
CA VAL A 238 36.62 -11.30 31.63
C VAL A 238 37.98 -11.51 32.34
N GLN A 239 39.03 -11.70 31.55
CA GLN A 239 40.34 -11.07 31.78
C GLN A 239 40.94 -10.56 30.47
N GLY A 240 41.00 -9.22 30.36
CA GLY A 240 42.09 -8.46 29.75
C GLY A 240 42.55 -8.83 28.33
N SER A 241 41.81 -8.39 27.30
CA SER A 241 42.40 -8.10 26.00
C SER A 241 41.63 -6.97 25.32
N ARG A 242 42.35 -5.92 24.92
CA ARG A 242 41.81 -4.76 24.19
C ARG A 242 41.26 -5.22 22.84
N SER A 243 39.94 -5.41 22.76
CA SER A 243 39.24 -5.53 21.47
C SER A 243 39.39 -4.21 20.71
N ARG A 244 40.06 -4.26 19.56
CA ARG A 244 40.07 -3.17 18.59
C ARG A 244 38.65 -3.07 18.04
N SER A 245 37.97 -1.97 18.32
CA SER A 245 36.69 -1.65 17.69
C SER A 245 36.87 -1.71 16.17
N ALA A 246 36.23 -2.68 15.51
CA ALA A 246 36.20 -2.75 14.06
C ALA A 246 35.55 -1.45 13.54
N SER A 247 36.26 -0.70 12.69
CA SER A 247 35.70 0.46 12.01
C SER A 247 34.51 0.02 11.14
N PRO A 248 33.42 0.80 11.07
CA PRO A 248 32.28 0.45 10.22
C PRO A 248 32.74 0.21 8.78
N ALA A 249 32.18 -0.80 8.13
CA ALA A 249 32.46 -1.10 6.73
C ALA A 249 32.20 0.15 5.86
N LYS A 250 33.06 0.43 4.89
CA LYS A 250 32.86 1.57 3.97
C LYS A 250 31.83 1.18 2.89
N CYS A 251 30.86 2.06 2.66
CA CYS A 251 29.88 1.91 1.57
C CYS A 251 30.59 1.85 0.20
N SER A 252 30.25 0.84 -0.61
CA SER A 252 30.85 0.66 -1.94
C SER A 252 30.10 1.38 -3.05
N LEU A 253 28.83 1.73 -2.80
CA LEU A 253 27.97 2.44 -3.75
C LEU A 253 28.53 3.80 -4.17
N GLU A 254 28.37 4.15 -5.44
CA GLU A 254 28.66 5.49 -5.95
C GLU A 254 27.82 6.55 -5.22
N PRO A 255 28.30 7.80 -5.05
CA PRO A 255 27.61 8.81 -4.26
C PRO A 255 26.14 9.07 -4.66
N PRO A 256 25.77 9.15 -5.95
CA PRO A 256 24.37 9.31 -6.35
C PRO A 256 23.50 8.11 -5.94
N VAL A 257 23.99 6.88 -6.14
CA VAL A 257 23.29 5.64 -5.79
C VAL A 257 23.14 5.52 -4.27
N LYS A 258 24.21 5.84 -3.52
CA LYS A 258 24.17 5.90 -2.06
C LYS A 258 23.07 6.86 -1.57
N SER A 259 23.01 8.07 -2.13
CA SER A 259 22.00 9.07 -1.74
C SER A 259 20.58 8.66 -2.13
N LEU A 260 20.42 7.92 -3.24
CA LEU A 260 19.14 7.32 -3.61
C LEU A 260 18.71 6.24 -2.61
N MET A 261 19.62 5.37 -2.17
CA MET A 261 19.31 4.36 -1.15
C MET A 261 18.94 5.00 0.19
N GLU A 262 19.62 6.08 0.57
CA GLU A 262 19.28 6.86 1.77
C GLU A 262 17.88 7.49 1.67
N LEU A 263 17.42 7.87 0.47
CA LEU A 263 16.07 8.40 0.24
C LEU A 263 15.01 7.30 0.29
N ILE A 264 15.20 6.20 -0.43
CA ILE A 264 14.21 5.11 -0.57
C ILE A 264 13.98 4.41 0.78
N PHE A 265 15.05 4.17 1.54
CA PHE A 265 15.02 3.45 2.82
C PHE A 265 15.05 4.40 4.03
N ASN A 266 14.56 5.64 3.87
CA ASN A 266 14.48 6.60 4.96
C ASN A 266 13.31 6.28 5.89
N GLN A 267 13.59 5.88 7.13
CA GLN A 267 12.57 5.53 8.12
C GLN A 267 11.63 6.70 8.44
N GLN A 268 12.17 7.93 8.54
CA GLN A 268 11.35 9.11 8.80
C GLN A 268 10.35 9.37 7.67
N TYR A 269 10.76 9.25 6.40
CA TYR A 269 9.83 9.42 5.28
C TYR A 269 8.80 8.29 5.17
N ILE A 270 9.16 7.07 5.58
CA ILE A 270 8.20 5.96 5.70
C ILE A 270 7.14 6.28 6.76
N GLU A 271 7.56 6.77 7.94
CA GLU A 271 6.65 7.21 9.01
C GLU A 271 5.76 8.37 8.57
N GLU A 272 6.32 9.41 7.93
CA GLU A 272 5.58 10.55 7.37
C GLU A 272 4.56 10.10 6.31
N THR A 273 4.93 9.14 5.45
CA THR A 273 4.02 8.55 4.46
C THR A 273 2.85 7.82 5.13
N MET A 274 3.11 6.97 6.12
CA MET A 274 2.04 6.26 6.84
C MET A 274 1.12 7.25 7.56
N ALA A 275 1.66 8.31 8.15
CA ALA A 275 0.89 9.34 8.83
C ALA A 275 0.00 10.16 7.87
N ASP A 276 0.53 10.62 6.72
CA ASP A 276 -0.23 11.34 5.67
C ASP A 276 -1.41 10.50 5.16
N MET A 277 -1.24 9.19 5.11
CA MET A 277 -2.25 8.25 4.65
C MET A 277 -3.17 7.77 5.79
N ASN A 278 -3.06 8.37 6.98
CA ASN A 278 -3.81 8.06 8.19
C ASN A 278 -3.70 6.60 8.67
N TYR A 279 -2.65 5.88 8.29
CA TYR A 279 -2.44 4.50 8.71
C TYR A 279 -1.90 4.42 10.15
N ASP A 280 -2.48 3.54 10.97
CA ASP A 280 -2.06 3.33 12.35
C ASP A 280 -0.95 2.27 12.45
N ALA A 281 0.28 2.70 12.22
CA ALA A 281 1.48 1.87 12.26
C ALA A 281 1.83 1.35 13.66
N GLU A 282 1.41 2.03 14.73
CA GLU A 282 1.60 1.54 16.11
C GLU A 282 0.77 0.28 16.34
N LYS A 283 -0.46 0.27 15.82
CA LYS A 283 -1.37 -0.86 15.96
C LYS A 283 -1.03 -2.01 15.03
N LEU A 284 -0.63 -1.72 13.79
CA LEU A 284 -0.23 -2.74 12.84
C LEU A 284 1.05 -2.31 12.12
N PRO A 285 2.23 -2.53 12.72
CA PRO A 285 3.50 -2.24 12.08
C PRO A 285 3.64 -3.02 10.76
N LEU A 286 4.35 -2.43 9.79
CA LEU A 286 4.52 -3.01 8.44
C LEU A 286 5.02 -4.46 8.48
N GLY A 287 6.06 -4.76 9.28
CA GLY A 287 6.58 -6.13 9.40
C GLY A 287 5.61 -7.14 10.02
N LYS A 288 4.51 -6.69 10.63
CA LYS A 288 3.45 -7.56 11.16
C LYS A 288 2.22 -7.58 10.26
N LEU A 289 2.15 -6.75 9.23
CA LEU A 289 1.03 -6.69 8.30
C LEU A 289 1.01 -7.96 7.43
N SER A 290 0.00 -8.82 7.61
CA SER A 290 -0.14 -10.03 6.79
C SER A 290 -0.68 -9.71 5.39
N LYS A 291 -0.31 -10.52 4.38
CA LYS A 291 -0.91 -10.44 3.03
C LYS A 291 -2.44 -10.62 3.12
N GLY A 292 -2.90 -11.55 3.97
CA GLY A 292 -4.33 -11.78 4.20
C GLY A 292 -5.09 -10.55 4.71
N THR A 293 -4.48 -9.72 5.57
CA THR A 293 -5.10 -8.46 6.02
C THR A 293 -5.23 -7.46 4.88
N ILE A 294 -4.22 -7.32 4.02
CA ILE A 294 -4.29 -6.46 2.82
C ILE A 294 -5.39 -6.96 1.87
N THR A 295 -5.45 -8.26 1.60
CA THR A 295 -6.50 -8.88 0.76
C THR A 295 -7.91 -8.63 1.32
N ARG A 296 -8.11 -8.78 2.63
CA ARG A 296 -9.39 -8.45 3.28
C ARG A 296 -9.74 -6.97 3.19
N GLY A 297 -8.73 -6.09 3.27
CA GLY A 297 -8.89 -4.65 3.04
C GLY A 297 -9.41 -4.35 1.63
N TYR A 298 -8.78 -4.95 0.62
CA TYR A 298 -9.22 -4.82 -0.77
C TYR A 298 -10.65 -5.33 -0.97
N GLN A 299 -10.97 -6.49 -0.42
CA GLN A 299 -12.32 -7.04 -0.51
C GLN A 299 -13.36 -6.11 0.12
N ALA A 300 -13.07 -5.50 1.27
CA ALA A 300 -14.00 -4.54 1.88
C ALA A 300 -14.23 -3.29 1.00
N LEU A 301 -13.19 -2.80 0.32
CA LEU A 301 -13.33 -1.71 -0.65
C LEU A 301 -14.06 -2.14 -1.93
N LYS A 302 -13.91 -3.40 -2.34
CA LYS A 302 -14.65 -4.01 -3.45
C LYS A 302 -16.13 -4.11 -3.16
N ASP A 303 -16.51 -4.54 -1.96
CA ASP A 303 -17.90 -4.59 -1.51
C ASP A 303 -18.50 -3.16 -1.48
N LEU A 304 -17.75 -2.16 -1.00
CA LEU A 304 -18.15 -0.74 -1.06
C LEU A 304 -18.36 -0.24 -2.50
N SER A 305 -17.44 -0.56 -3.40
CA SER A 305 -17.55 -0.20 -4.82
C SER A 305 -18.81 -0.79 -5.44
N ALA A 306 -19.04 -2.10 -5.25
CA ALA A 306 -20.21 -2.77 -5.81
C ALA A 306 -21.51 -2.11 -5.33
N LEU A 307 -21.55 -1.67 -4.06
CA LEU A 307 -22.69 -0.94 -3.52
C LEU A 307 -22.88 0.44 -4.18
N PHE A 308 -21.81 1.17 -4.51
CA PHE A 308 -21.92 2.44 -5.25
C PHE A 308 -22.46 2.24 -6.66
N ASP A 309 -22.03 1.16 -7.32
CA ASP A 309 -22.42 0.82 -8.69
C ASP A 309 -23.86 0.31 -8.75
N ASP A 310 -24.29 -0.46 -7.75
CA ASP A 310 -25.66 -0.96 -7.60
C ASP A 310 -26.21 -0.74 -6.17
N PRO A 311 -26.94 0.37 -5.96
CA PRO A 311 -27.56 0.66 -4.66
C PRO A 311 -28.59 -0.36 -4.18
N THR A 312 -29.10 -1.25 -5.05
CA THR A 312 -30.10 -2.27 -4.66
C THR A 312 -29.49 -3.36 -3.77
N LEU A 313 -28.16 -3.55 -3.84
CA LEU A 313 -27.40 -4.47 -2.98
C LEU A 313 -27.55 -4.14 -1.48
N ALA A 314 -27.84 -2.88 -1.14
CA ALA A 314 -28.07 -2.47 0.24
C ALA A 314 -29.22 -3.28 0.90
N GLU A 315 -30.33 -3.44 0.19
CA GLU A 315 -31.48 -4.18 0.69
C GLU A 315 -31.31 -5.68 0.46
N SER A 316 -30.89 -6.08 -0.75
CA SER A 316 -30.85 -7.51 -1.14
C SER A 316 -29.75 -8.31 -0.45
N GLU A 317 -28.58 -7.73 -0.20
CA GLU A 317 -27.45 -8.42 0.43
C GLU A 317 -27.22 -8.04 1.89
N HIS A 318 -27.52 -6.77 2.24
CA HIS A 318 -27.24 -6.26 3.59
C HIS A 318 -28.51 -6.07 4.44
N GLY A 319 -29.71 -6.09 3.86
CA GLY A 319 -30.97 -5.87 4.58
C GLY A 319 -31.03 -4.50 5.26
N MET A 320 -30.43 -3.48 4.66
CA MET A 320 -30.25 -2.15 5.22
C MET A 320 -30.53 -1.06 4.19
N GLU A 321 -30.92 0.13 4.65
CA GLU A 321 -30.96 1.32 3.80
C GLU A 321 -29.55 1.66 3.30
N TYR A 322 -29.46 2.17 2.05
CA TYR A 322 -28.22 2.43 1.35
C TYR A 322 -27.17 3.17 2.19
N ARG A 323 -27.54 4.28 2.86
CA ARG A 323 -26.56 5.06 3.65
C ARG A 323 -26.03 4.26 4.85
N HIS A 324 -26.87 3.44 5.47
CA HIS A 324 -26.45 2.57 6.56
C HIS A 324 -25.54 1.44 6.06
N ALA A 325 -25.82 0.86 4.90
CA ALA A 325 -24.95 -0.15 4.28
C ALA A 325 -23.56 0.43 3.95
N VAL A 326 -23.51 1.62 3.35
CA VAL A 326 -22.26 2.35 3.06
C VAL A 326 -21.47 2.66 4.33
N GLU A 327 -22.14 3.14 5.40
CA GLU A 327 -21.48 3.39 6.68
C GLU A 327 -20.95 2.07 7.30
N ASN A 328 -21.72 0.99 7.24
CA ASN A 328 -21.33 -0.31 7.80
C ASN A 328 -20.09 -0.89 7.09
N LEU A 329 -20.06 -0.87 5.76
CA LEU A 329 -18.90 -1.34 5.01
C LEU A 329 -17.68 -0.43 5.18
N SER A 330 -17.88 0.90 5.26
CA SER A 330 -16.80 1.84 5.62
C SER A 330 -16.21 1.50 6.99
N ASN A 331 -17.06 1.26 7.98
CA ASN A 331 -16.66 0.84 9.32
C ASN A 331 -15.92 -0.49 9.32
N GLN A 332 -16.35 -1.45 8.50
CA GLN A 332 -15.69 -2.75 8.35
C GLN A 332 -14.29 -2.61 7.73
N TYR A 333 -14.15 -1.76 6.71
CA TYR A 333 -12.85 -1.44 6.12
C TYR A 333 -11.90 -0.83 7.16
N TYR A 334 -12.30 0.24 7.85
CA TYR A 334 -11.48 0.90 8.87
C TYR A 334 -11.20 0.03 10.12
N SER A 335 -12.06 -0.96 10.37
CA SER A 335 -11.80 -1.97 11.39
C SER A 335 -10.75 -2.99 10.94
N THR A 336 -10.71 -3.32 9.64
CA THR A 336 -9.76 -4.28 9.05
C THR A 336 -8.39 -3.65 8.83
N ILE A 337 -8.37 -2.42 8.29
CA ILE A 337 -7.16 -1.64 8.03
C ILE A 337 -7.11 -0.51 9.06
N PRO A 338 -6.24 -0.61 10.08
CA PRO A 338 -6.20 0.36 11.16
C PRO A 338 -5.86 1.76 10.69
N HIS A 339 -6.71 2.72 11.08
CA HIS A 339 -6.51 4.13 10.80
C HIS A 339 -6.44 4.96 12.07
N SER A 340 -5.61 6.00 12.02
CA SER A 340 -5.50 7.01 13.08
C SER A 340 -6.29 8.26 12.70
N PHE A 341 -7.45 8.44 13.34
CA PHE A 341 -8.31 9.62 13.17
C PHE A 341 -8.23 10.60 14.34
N GLY A 342 -7.36 10.35 15.33
CA GLY A 342 -7.30 11.09 16.58
C GLY A 342 -8.66 11.16 17.28
N ARG A 343 -9.14 12.37 17.61
CA ARG A 343 -10.47 12.61 18.19
C ARG A 343 -11.57 12.89 17.17
N ASN A 344 -11.21 12.94 15.89
CA ASN A 344 -12.18 13.18 14.82
C ASN A 344 -13.02 11.92 14.57
N ARG A 345 -14.24 12.16 14.06
CA ARG A 345 -15.12 11.10 13.59
C ARG A 345 -14.44 10.40 12.40
N PRO A 346 -14.33 9.05 12.40
CA PRO A 346 -13.94 8.31 11.21
C PRO A 346 -14.83 8.72 10.03
N PRO A 347 -14.25 9.08 8.87
CA PRO A 347 -15.05 9.46 7.71
C PRO A 347 -15.86 8.26 7.21
N VAL A 348 -16.95 8.53 6.50
CA VAL A 348 -17.67 7.50 5.74
C VAL A 348 -17.18 7.59 4.29
N ILE A 349 -16.87 6.45 3.67
CA ILE A 349 -16.46 6.38 2.27
C ILE A 349 -17.75 6.44 1.45
N THR A 350 -18.11 7.62 0.95
CA THR A 350 -19.37 7.84 0.21
C THR A 350 -19.19 8.07 -1.28
N GLU A 351 -17.94 8.15 -1.76
CA GLU A 351 -17.61 8.52 -3.13
C GLU A 351 -16.35 7.81 -3.63
N HIS A 352 -16.28 7.64 -4.95
CA HIS A 352 -15.18 6.97 -5.64
C HIS A 352 -13.81 7.63 -5.41
N GLU A 353 -13.75 8.96 -5.26
CA GLU A 353 -12.48 9.65 -5.00
C GLU A 353 -11.86 9.21 -3.66
N ARG A 354 -12.69 9.10 -2.61
CA ARG A 354 -12.22 8.62 -1.31
C ARG A 354 -11.86 7.14 -1.36
N LEU A 355 -12.67 6.32 -2.02
CA LEU A 355 -12.37 4.90 -2.24
C LEU A 355 -11.02 4.71 -2.93
N LYS A 356 -10.72 5.53 -3.94
CA LYS A 356 -9.43 5.52 -4.65
C LYS A 356 -8.25 5.81 -3.73
N LYS A 357 -8.35 6.79 -2.83
CA LYS A 357 -7.29 7.09 -1.85
C LYS A 357 -7.00 5.90 -0.92
N GLU A 358 -8.04 5.17 -0.55
CA GLU A 358 -7.92 3.97 0.28
C GLU A 358 -7.31 2.78 -0.49
N VAL A 359 -7.61 2.66 -1.79
CA VAL A 359 -6.94 1.71 -2.69
C VAL A 359 -5.44 2.04 -2.82
N GLU A 360 -5.10 3.31 -3.03
CA GLU A 360 -3.71 3.78 -3.08
C GLU A 360 -2.96 3.54 -1.76
N LEU A 361 -3.66 3.57 -0.63
CA LEU A 361 -3.14 3.14 0.68
C LEU A 361 -2.77 1.67 0.71
N LEU A 362 -3.68 0.77 0.33
CA LEU A 362 -3.38 -0.66 0.31
C LEU A 362 -2.23 -1.01 -0.66
N GLN A 363 -2.12 -0.30 -1.78
CA GLN A 363 -0.99 -0.44 -2.71
C GLN A 363 0.32 0.00 -2.05
N SER A 364 0.35 1.19 -1.46
CA SER A 364 1.55 1.72 -0.80
C SER A 364 1.97 0.85 0.40
N LEU A 365 1.02 0.31 1.17
CA LEU A 365 1.33 -0.64 2.25
C LEU A 365 1.98 -1.93 1.74
N THR A 366 1.62 -2.38 0.53
CA THR A 366 2.24 -3.54 -0.10
C THR A 366 3.70 -3.24 -0.47
N ASP A 367 3.96 -2.09 -1.11
CA ASP A 367 5.32 -1.67 -1.48
C ASP A 367 6.20 -1.42 -0.25
N LEU A 368 5.65 -0.75 0.78
CA LEU A 368 6.32 -0.49 2.05
C LEU A 368 6.64 -1.77 2.80
N LYS A 369 5.76 -2.77 2.75
CA LYS A 369 6.03 -4.09 3.34
C LYS A 369 7.21 -4.77 2.66
N ASP A 370 7.25 -4.79 1.32
CA ASP A 370 8.37 -5.38 0.59
C ASP A 370 9.68 -4.63 0.87
N ALA A 371 9.62 -3.30 1.00
CA ALA A 371 10.77 -2.48 1.40
C ALA A 371 11.23 -2.77 2.84
N ASP A 372 10.32 -3.03 3.78
CA ASP A 372 10.62 -3.38 5.18
C ASP A 372 11.39 -4.71 5.28
N VAL A 373 11.08 -5.69 4.43
CA VAL A 373 11.86 -6.95 4.33
C VAL A 373 13.32 -6.66 3.99
N ILE A 374 13.57 -5.79 3.00
CA ILE A 374 14.91 -5.41 2.58
C ILE A 374 15.62 -4.58 3.67
N LEU A 375 14.90 -3.68 4.33
CA LEU A 375 15.43 -2.82 5.38
C LEU A 375 15.91 -3.61 6.60
N LYS A 376 15.25 -4.74 6.90
CA LYS A 376 15.57 -5.63 8.01
C LYS A 376 16.58 -6.73 7.68
N ALA A 377 16.92 -6.92 6.41
CA ALA A 377 17.93 -7.88 5.99
C ALA A 377 19.34 -7.42 6.45
N GLU A 378 19.68 -7.65 7.72
CA GLU A 378 21.00 -7.39 8.29
C GLU A 378 21.77 -8.69 8.52
N LYS A 379 23.02 -8.77 8.04
CA LYS A 379 23.95 -9.83 8.48
C LYS A 379 24.61 -9.39 9.78
N LYS A 380 24.28 -10.06 10.89
CA LYS A 380 25.06 -9.93 12.14
C LYS A 380 26.51 -10.39 11.87
N GLY A 381 27.48 -9.49 12.05
CA GLY A 381 28.92 -9.80 11.92
C GLY A 381 29.58 -9.49 10.57
N GLY A 382 28.94 -8.75 9.65
CA GLY A 382 29.44 -8.54 8.30
C GLY A 382 30.45 -7.39 8.09
N SER A 383 31.41 -7.60 7.19
CA SER A 383 32.33 -6.59 6.63
C SER A 383 31.72 -5.68 5.56
N VAL A 384 30.38 -5.72 5.38
CA VAL A 384 29.64 -5.04 4.30
C VAL A 384 28.76 -3.94 4.91
N HIS A 385 28.70 -2.77 4.27
CA HIS A 385 27.94 -1.63 4.79
C HIS A 385 26.44 -1.81 4.54
N ALA A 386 25.59 -1.31 5.45
CA ALA A 386 24.15 -1.55 5.43
C ALA A 386 23.45 -1.12 4.14
N LEU A 387 23.87 -0.01 3.53
CA LEU A 387 23.31 0.44 2.25
C LEU A 387 23.67 -0.50 1.08
N ASP A 388 24.84 -1.16 1.12
CA ASP A 388 25.20 -2.15 0.10
C ASP A 388 24.27 -3.38 0.22
N LEU A 389 23.94 -3.82 1.44
CA LEU A 389 22.98 -4.90 1.67
C LEU A 389 21.59 -4.55 1.14
N ARG A 390 21.10 -3.33 1.44
CA ARG A 390 19.80 -2.85 0.95
C ARG A 390 19.76 -2.75 -0.58
N TYR A 391 20.82 -2.24 -1.19
CA TYR A 391 20.97 -2.19 -2.64
C TYR A 391 20.92 -3.60 -3.25
N ASN A 392 21.67 -4.55 -2.68
CA ASN A 392 21.65 -5.94 -3.15
C ASN A 392 20.25 -6.57 -3.03
N GLY A 393 19.51 -6.24 -1.96
CA GLY A 393 18.13 -6.69 -1.76
C GLY A 393 17.13 -6.16 -2.81
N LEU A 394 17.49 -5.13 -3.57
CA LEU A 394 16.68 -4.68 -4.71
C LEU A 394 16.77 -5.63 -5.92
N GLY A 395 17.79 -6.48 -6.03
CA GLY A 395 17.92 -7.40 -7.18
C GLY A 395 18.12 -6.69 -8.51
N MET A 396 18.96 -5.66 -8.54
CA MET A 396 19.24 -4.86 -9.73
C MET A 396 20.47 -5.41 -10.49
N GLN A 397 20.35 -5.57 -11.81
CA GLN A 397 21.49 -5.83 -12.70
C GLN A 397 22.24 -4.53 -13.03
N GLU A 398 21.53 -3.40 -13.14
CA GLU A 398 22.11 -2.07 -13.38
C GLU A 398 21.41 -1.02 -12.52
N MET A 399 22.21 -0.10 -11.94
CA MET A 399 21.76 1.18 -11.41
C MET A 399 22.92 2.18 -11.53
N SER A 400 23.13 2.69 -12.73
CA SER A 400 24.27 3.55 -13.04
C SER A 400 23.82 5.00 -13.22
N PRO A 401 24.46 5.98 -12.56
CA PRO A 401 24.13 7.38 -12.78
C PRO A 401 24.52 7.81 -14.20
N VAL A 402 23.60 8.49 -14.89
CA VAL A 402 23.83 9.06 -16.21
C VAL A 402 24.61 10.37 -16.06
N ASP A 403 25.71 10.50 -16.78
CA ASP A 403 26.53 11.72 -16.76
C ASP A 403 25.73 12.91 -17.32
N ARG A 404 25.64 13.99 -16.52
CA ARG A 404 24.94 15.24 -16.82
C ARG A 404 25.38 15.92 -18.12
N LYS A 405 26.59 15.62 -18.61
CA LYS A 405 27.13 16.20 -19.86
C LYS A 405 26.73 15.43 -21.11
N THR A 406 26.05 14.30 -20.97
CA THR A 406 25.70 13.44 -22.10
C THR A 406 24.37 13.84 -22.74
N PRO A 407 24.20 13.58 -24.06
CA PRO A 407 22.91 13.72 -24.70
C PRO A 407 21.81 12.87 -24.07
N GLU A 408 22.15 11.72 -23.47
CA GLU A 408 21.21 10.86 -22.74
C GLU A 408 20.55 11.63 -21.60
N PHE A 409 21.35 12.30 -20.76
CA PHE A 409 20.85 13.13 -19.65
C PHE A 409 20.01 14.31 -20.16
N THR A 410 20.49 15.03 -21.18
CA THR A 410 19.81 16.21 -21.72
C THR A 410 18.45 15.84 -22.31
N ASN A 411 18.38 14.81 -23.16
CA ASN A 411 17.12 14.39 -23.79
C ASN A 411 16.07 13.93 -22.76
N ILE A 412 16.50 13.21 -21.70
CA ILE A 412 15.58 12.80 -20.62
C ILE A 412 15.11 14.01 -19.80
N SER A 413 16.02 14.93 -19.48
CA SER A 413 15.69 16.16 -18.75
C SER A 413 14.72 17.04 -19.55
N ASP A 414 14.94 17.16 -20.86
CA ASP A 414 14.04 17.88 -21.77
C ASP A 414 12.68 17.20 -21.84
N TYR A 415 12.63 15.86 -21.85
CA TYR A 415 11.36 15.12 -21.80
C TYR A 415 10.59 15.46 -20.52
N LEU A 416 11.24 15.43 -19.36
CA LEU A 416 10.62 15.78 -18.07
C LEU A 416 10.07 17.21 -18.06
N VAL A 417 10.88 18.20 -18.45
CA VAL A 417 10.52 19.63 -18.34
C VAL A 417 9.50 20.04 -19.39
N ASN A 418 9.67 19.60 -20.64
CA ASN A 418 8.84 20.05 -21.76
C ASN A 418 7.52 19.29 -21.89
N THR A 419 7.34 18.18 -21.17
CA THR A 419 6.04 17.48 -21.06
C THR A 419 5.31 17.77 -19.76
N ARG A 420 5.54 18.97 -19.21
CA ARG A 420 4.74 19.55 -18.14
C ARG A 420 3.43 20.07 -18.69
N GLY A 421 2.31 19.52 -18.20
CA GLY A 421 0.97 19.96 -18.52
C GLY A 421 0.70 21.36 -17.98
N HIS A 422 0.04 22.20 -18.77
CA HIS A 422 -0.20 23.61 -18.43
C HIS A 422 -1.09 23.81 -17.19
N THR A 423 -1.84 22.78 -16.77
CA THR A 423 -2.66 22.81 -15.55
C THR A 423 -1.88 22.47 -14.28
N HIS A 424 -0.61 22.05 -14.39
CA HIS A 424 0.21 21.63 -13.26
C HIS A 424 1.29 22.68 -12.97
N GLY A 425 1.33 23.14 -11.72
CA GLY A 425 2.25 24.18 -11.25
C GLY A 425 3.66 23.69 -10.89
N HIS A 426 4.04 22.47 -11.27
CA HIS A 426 5.30 21.86 -10.88
C HIS A 426 6.51 22.61 -11.44
N THR A 427 7.55 22.68 -10.62
CA THR A 427 8.91 23.07 -11.00
C THR A 427 9.83 21.90 -10.75
N TYR A 428 10.78 21.64 -11.64
CA TYR A 428 11.70 20.51 -11.49
C TYR A 428 13.13 20.98 -11.40
N GLU A 429 13.83 20.53 -10.37
CA GLU A 429 15.29 20.47 -10.35
C GLU A 429 15.72 19.02 -10.55
N VAL A 430 16.34 18.70 -11.68
CA VAL A 430 16.84 17.34 -11.93
C VAL A 430 18.12 17.13 -11.13
N LEU A 431 18.06 16.23 -10.14
CA LEU A 431 19.21 15.90 -9.31
C LEU A 431 20.00 14.75 -9.94
N ASP A 432 19.35 13.63 -10.18
CA ASP A 432 20.01 12.43 -10.69
C ASP A 432 19.10 11.73 -11.70
N ILE A 433 19.72 11.13 -12.71
CA ILE A 433 19.08 10.19 -13.64
C ILE A 433 19.89 8.91 -13.57
N PHE A 434 19.23 7.79 -13.32
CA PHE A 434 19.86 6.48 -13.26
C PHE A 434 19.36 5.65 -14.43
N ARG A 435 20.28 5.01 -15.15
CA ARG A 435 19.92 3.86 -15.99
C ARG A 435 19.72 2.67 -15.06
N ILE A 436 18.59 1.99 -15.21
CA ILE A 436 18.23 0.87 -14.33
C ILE A 436 17.85 -0.36 -15.14
N GLN A 437 18.22 -1.52 -14.62
CA GLN A 437 17.82 -2.82 -15.14
C GLN A 437 17.58 -3.77 -13.98
N ARG A 438 16.35 -4.28 -13.89
CA ARG A 438 15.96 -5.28 -12.88
C ARG A 438 16.36 -6.68 -13.35
N ASP A 439 16.69 -7.56 -12.41
CA ASP A 439 16.98 -8.95 -12.72
C ASP A 439 15.76 -9.67 -13.34
N GLY A 440 15.98 -10.42 -14.43
CA GLY A 440 14.96 -11.14 -15.20
C GLY A 440 13.92 -10.31 -15.96
N GLU A 441 13.89 -8.98 -15.79
CA GLU A 441 12.86 -8.13 -16.41
C GLU A 441 13.04 -7.96 -17.92
N THR A 442 14.29 -7.86 -18.38
CA THR A 442 14.62 -7.80 -19.81
C THR A 442 14.14 -9.06 -20.54
N ASP A 443 14.45 -10.24 -20.00
CA ASP A 443 14.10 -11.52 -20.60
C ASP A 443 12.58 -11.67 -20.70
N ARG A 444 11.86 -11.41 -19.59
CA ARG A 444 10.38 -11.41 -19.55
C ARG A 444 9.76 -10.49 -20.60
N PHE A 445 10.32 -9.28 -20.75
CA PHE A 445 9.81 -8.30 -21.71
C PHE A 445 10.06 -8.72 -23.16
N GLU A 446 11.25 -9.24 -23.46
CA GLU A 446 11.63 -9.64 -24.82
C GLU A 446 10.90 -10.91 -25.27
N GLU A 447 10.59 -11.83 -24.37
CA GLU A 447 9.71 -12.97 -24.63
C GLU A 447 8.26 -12.54 -24.96
N TYR A 448 7.80 -11.44 -24.38
CA TYR A 448 6.46 -10.90 -24.60
C TYR A 448 6.36 -10.03 -25.86
N ALA A 449 7.40 -9.26 -26.16
CA ALA A 449 7.41 -8.24 -27.22
C ALA A 449 7.02 -8.81 -28.59
N GLN A 450 6.13 -8.11 -29.29
CA GLN A 450 5.55 -8.58 -30.56
C GLN A 450 6.27 -7.95 -31.77
N PRO A 451 6.40 -8.67 -32.91
CA PRO A 451 7.04 -8.13 -34.11
C PRO A 451 6.36 -6.89 -34.72
N LYS A 452 5.03 -6.78 -34.56
CA LYS A 452 4.23 -5.59 -34.91
C LYS A 452 3.70 -4.99 -33.63
N SER A 453 4.24 -3.84 -33.25
CA SER A 453 4.05 -3.27 -31.93
C SER A 453 4.23 -1.75 -31.96
N ASP A 454 3.51 -1.07 -31.06
CA ASP A 454 3.78 0.31 -30.66
C ASP A 454 4.47 0.30 -29.29
N ARG A 455 5.81 0.34 -29.28
CA ARG A 455 6.57 0.50 -28.04
C ARG A 455 6.74 1.97 -27.72
N ARG A 456 6.45 2.36 -26.48
CA ARG A 456 6.60 3.76 -26.02
C ARG A 456 7.39 3.87 -24.73
N LEU A 457 8.15 4.95 -24.61
CA LEU A 457 8.85 5.34 -23.38
C LEU A 457 7.97 6.32 -22.59
N LEU A 458 7.39 5.84 -21.48
CA LEU A 458 6.34 6.54 -20.75
C LEU A 458 6.67 6.70 -19.26
N TRP A 459 6.07 7.72 -18.65
CA TRP A 459 6.28 8.09 -17.24
C TRP A 459 5.41 7.29 -16.29
N HIS A 460 6.00 6.84 -15.19
CA HIS A 460 5.28 6.38 -14.00
C HIS A 460 5.82 7.13 -12.76
N GLY A 461 4.92 7.55 -11.88
CA GLY A 461 5.28 8.24 -10.64
C GLY A 461 4.63 7.55 -9.45
N SER A 462 5.36 7.48 -8.35
CA SER A 462 4.89 6.91 -7.08
C SER A 462 5.63 7.59 -5.93
N ARG A 463 5.14 7.41 -4.71
CA ARG A 463 5.80 7.94 -3.50
C ARG A 463 7.22 7.38 -3.40
N ALA A 464 8.19 8.20 -2.99
CA ALA A 464 9.60 7.77 -2.93
C ALA A 464 9.81 6.51 -2.07
N THR A 465 9.00 6.35 -1.03
CA THR A 465 9.01 5.20 -0.11
C THR A 465 8.50 3.90 -0.74
N ASN A 466 7.72 3.97 -1.82
CA ASN A 466 7.25 2.79 -2.55
C ASN A 466 8.34 2.18 -3.44
N PHE A 467 9.42 2.91 -3.73
CA PHE A 467 10.45 2.47 -4.68
C PHE A 467 11.29 1.28 -4.19
N GLY A 468 11.35 1.01 -2.88
CA GLY A 468 11.97 -0.22 -2.39
C GLY A 468 11.22 -1.47 -2.86
N GLY A 469 9.89 -1.42 -2.81
CA GLY A 469 9.01 -2.46 -3.36
C GLY A 469 9.02 -2.49 -4.89
N ILE A 470 8.90 -1.34 -5.55
CA ILE A 470 8.86 -1.28 -7.03
C ILE A 470 10.18 -1.72 -7.65
N LEU A 471 11.33 -1.34 -7.09
CA LEU A 471 12.64 -1.74 -7.61
C LEU A 471 13.02 -3.18 -7.27
N SER A 472 12.41 -3.82 -6.27
CA SER A 472 12.62 -5.25 -5.98
C SER A 472 11.61 -6.18 -6.67
N GLN A 473 10.32 -5.81 -6.72
CA GLN A 473 9.24 -6.67 -7.23
C GLN A 473 8.68 -6.26 -8.61
N GLY A 474 8.92 -5.02 -9.04
CA GLY A 474 8.48 -4.47 -10.32
C GLY A 474 7.18 -3.70 -10.17
N LEU A 475 6.70 -3.12 -11.27
CA LEU A 475 5.36 -2.56 -11.30
C LEU A 475 4.34 -3.70 -11.28
N ARG A 476 3.32 -3.58 -10.42
CA ARG A 476 2.31 -4.63 -10.18
C ARG A 476 0.92 -4.16 -10.58
N ILE A 477 0.13 -5.10 -11.06
CA ILE A 477 -1.30 -4.89 -11.27
C ILE A 477 -2.01 -5.14 -9.95
N ALA A 478 -3.05 -4.35 -9.69
CA ALA A 478 -3.89 -4.51 -8.52
C ALA A 478 -4.48 -5.94 -8.46
N PRO A 479 -4.53 -6.57 -7.28
CA PRO A 479 -4.98 -7.95 -7.17
C PRO A 479 -6.47 -8.12 -7.51
N PRO A 480 -6.96 -9.34 -7.80
CA PRO A 480 -8.36 -9.60 -8.15
C PRO A 480 -9.39 -9.11 -7.11
N GLU A 481 -8.98 -9.02 -5.84
CA GLU A 481 -9.79 -8.57 -4.72
C GLU A 481 -9.92 -7.04 -4.66
N ALA A 482 -9.08 -6.27 -5.35
CA ALA A 482 -9.20 -4.82 -5.40
C ALA A 482 -10.49 -4.38 -6.12
N PRO A 483 -11.14 -3.27 -5.73
CA PRO A 483 -12.23 -2.68 -6.51
C PRO A 483 -11.73 -2.22 -7.88
N VAL A 484 -12.57 -2.34 -8.91
CA VAL A 484 -12.25 -1.82 -10.25
C VAL A 484 -12.52 -0.32 -10.35
N SER A 485 -13.53 0.19 -9.64
CA SER A 485 -14.00 1.58 -9.70
C SER A 485 -12.99 2.64 -9.22
N GLY A 486 -11.88 2.22 -8.61
CA GLY A 486 -10.72 3.08 -8.31
C GLY A 486 -9.80 3.34 -9.52
N TYR A 487 -10.01 2.62 -10.63
CA TYR A 487 -9.16 2.63 -11.81
C TYR A 487 -9.98 3.00 -13.06
N MET A 488 -9.62 4.10 -13.71
CA MET A 488 -10.42 4.68 -14.80
C MET A 488 -10.60 3.76 -16.03
N PHE A 489 -9.64 2.88 -16.25
CA PHE A 489 -9.56 1.94 -17.37
C PHE A 489 -9.35 0.49 -16.90
N GLY A 490 -9.91 0.15 -15.74
CA GLY A 490 -9.75 -1.16 -15.12
C GLY A 490 -8.37 -1.37 -14.49
N LYS A 491 -8.13 -2.57 -13.98
CA LYS A 491 -6.90 -2.91 -13.27
C LYS A 491 -5.75 -3.11 -14.26
N GLY A 492 -4.72 -2.29 -14.15
CA GLY A 492 -3.53 -2.36 -14.98
C GLY A 492 -2.43 -1.45 -14.45
N VAL A 493 -1.30 -1.41 -15.13
CA VAL A 493 -0.24 -0.44 -14.84
C VAL A 493 -0.48 0.81 -15.68
N TYR A 494 -0.65 1.94 -14.99
CA TYR A 494 -0.94 3.25 -15.59
C TYR A 494 0.34 4.02 -15.87
N LEU A 495 0.50 4.44 -17.12
CA LEU A 495 1.63 5.21 -17.63
C LEU A 495 1.12 6.49 -18.33
N ALA A 496 1.95 7.53 -18.37
CA ALA A 496 1.62 8.80 -19.02
C ALA A 496 2.73 9.27 -19.95
N ASP A 497 2.37 10.00 -21.00
CA ASP A 497 3.32 10.71 -21.86
C ASP A 497 3.64 12.13 -21.36
N MET A 498 2.93 12.57 -20.32
CA MET A 498 3.12 13.87 -19.66
C MET A 498 3.76 13.68 -18.29
N ALA A 499 5.02 14.10 -18.12
CA ALA A 499 5.76 13.87 -16.87
C ALA A 499 5.05 14.44 -15.64
N SER A 500 4.45 15.63 -15.77
CA SER A 500 3.71 16.28 -14.66
C SER A 500 2.48 15.53 -14.18
N LYS A 501 1.88 14.69 -15.04
CA LYS A 501 0.74 13.86 -14.64
C LYS A 501 1.22 12.77 -13.69
N SER A 502 2.31 12.08 -14.06
CA SER A 502 2.95 11.08 -13.21
C SER A 502 3.55 11.71 -11.94
N ALA A 503 4.09 12.93 -12.02
CA ALA A 503 4.66 13.63 -10.86
C ALA A 503 3.65 13.94 -9.74
N ASN A 504 2.34 14.06 -10.06
CA ASN A 504 1.29 14.23 -9.05
C ASN A 504 1.19 13.04 -8.08
N TYR A 505 1.64 11.85 -8.50
CA TYR A 505 1.61 10.63 -7.69
C TYR A 505 2.84 10.49 -6.78
N CYS A 506 3.83 11.37 -6.91
CA CYS A 506 5.06 11.29 -6.14
C CYS A 506 4.91 11.78 -4.69
N CYS A 507 3.92 12.63 -4.41
CA CYS A 507 3.68 13.25 -3.09
C CYS A 507 4.98 13.77 -2.44
N SER A 508 5.79 14.51 -3.20
CA SER A 508 7.16 14.91 -2.83
C SER A 508 7.28 15.62 -1.49
N TYR A 509 6.19 16.25 -1.02
CA TYR A 509 6.11 16.90 0.27
C TYR A 509 6.36 15.95 1.47
N ASN A 510 6.17 14.63 1.30
CA ASN A 510 6.45 13.59 2.32
C ASN A 510 7.87 13.01 2.24
N SER A 511 8.70 13.52 1.33
CA SER A 511 10.07 13.05 1.10
C SER A 511 11.02 14.24 0.98
N GLY A 512 10.75 15.27 1.80
CA GLY A 512 11.52 16.51 1.86
C GLY A 512 11.56 17.26 0.53
N GLY A 513 10.56 17.14 -0.34
CA GLY A 513 10.52 17.73 -1.67
C GLY A 513 11.16 16.88 -2.78
N HIS A 514 11.66 15.67 -2.47
CA HIS A 514 12.18 14.76 -3.49
C HIS A 514 11.06 13.94 -4.13
N ALA A 515 10.99 13.90 -5.46
CA ALA A 515 10.14 12.99 -6.22
C ALA A 515 11.00 11.98 -6.98
N LEU A 516 10.46 10.77 -7.11
CA LEU A 516 11.02 9.69 -7.93
C LEU A 516 10.05 9.38 -9.08
N LEU A 517 10.57 9.40 -10.30
CA LEU A 517 9.83 9.15 -11.54
C LEU A 517 10.54 8.08 -12.37
N LEU A 518 9.79 7.11 -12.88
CA LEU A 518 10.29 6.10 -13.80
C LEU A 518 10.01 6.51 -15.24
N LEU A 519 10.95 6.18 -16.12
CA LEU A 519 10.66 5.96 -17.53
C LEU A 519 10.62 4.45 -17.80
N CYS A 520 9.47 4.02 -18.27
CA CYS A 520 9.15 2.63 -18.57
C CYS A 520 9.06 2.46 -20.09
N GLU A 521 9.73 1.44 -20.63
CA GLU A 521 9.45 0.97 -21.98
C GLU A 521 8.23 0.06 -21.91
N ALA A 522 7.17 0.45 -22.62
CA ALA A 522 5.89 -0.23 -22.62
C ALA A 522 5.58 -0.80 -24.02
N GLU A 523 5.29 -2.09 -24.08
CA GLU A 523 4.77 -2.82 -25.23
C GLU A 523 3.24 -2.66 -25.28
N LEU A 524 2.77 -1.69 -26.07
CA LEU A 524 1.33 -1.36 -26.13
C LEU A 524 0.57 -2.19 -27.18
N GLY A 525 1.27 -2.88 -28.08
CA GLY A 525 0.67 -3.57 -29.21
C GLY A 525 0.14 -2.62 -30.29
N GLN A 526 -0.28 -3.21 -31.42
CA GLN A 526 -0.91 -2.50 -32.52
C GLN A 526 -2.03 -3.38 -33.12
N PRO A 527 -3.31 -2.94 -33.09
CA PRO A 527 -3.81 -1.64 -32.63
C PRO A 527 -3.87 -1.50 -31.09
N LEU A 528 -3.99 -0.25 -30.60
CA LEU A 528 -4.35 0.05 -29.21
C LEU A 528 -5.88 0.12 -29.07
N HIS A 529 -6.42 -0.23 -27.89
CA HIS A 529 -7.83 0.02 -27.58
C HIS A 529 -8.01 1.48 -27.14
N GLU A 530 -8.55 2.32 -28.03
CA GLU A 530 -8.67 3.76 -27.79
C GLU A 530 -10.00 4.11 -27.11
N LEU A 531 -9.94 4.88 -26.02
CA LEU A 531 -11.11 5.33 -25.27
C LEU A 531 -11.05 6.82 -24.98
N THR A 532 -12.20 7.50 -25.07
CA THR A 532 -12.33 8.94 -24.75
C THR A 532 -13.03 9.21 -23.41
N ASN A 533 -13.66 8.17 -22.85
CA ASN A 533 -14.35 8.15 -21.55
C ASN A 533 -13.84 6.96 -20.72
N ALA A 534 -14.04 7.03 -19.40
CA ALA A 534 -13.70 5.93 -18.51
C ALA A 534 -14.43 4.63 -18.91
N SER A 535 -13.73 3.50 -18.78
CA SER A 535 -14.35 2.17 -18.84
C SER A 535 -13.66 1.26 -17.82
N TYR A 536 -14.41 0.85 -16.80
CA TYR A 536 -13.92 -0.06 -15.77
C TYR A 536 -13.60 -1.46 -16.33
N THR A 537 -14.17 -1.82 -17.48
CA THR A 537 -13.93 -3.09 -18.21
C THR A 537 -12.95 -2.96 -19.37
N ALA A 538 -12.21 -1.85 -19.46
CA ALA A 538 -11.36 -1.57 -20.63
C ALA A 538 -10.33 -2.66 -20.95
N GLY A 539 -9.81 -3.38 -19.94
CA GLY A 539 -8.91 -4.52 -20.14
C GLY A 539 -9.57 -5.68 -20.88
N ASP A 540 -10.75 -6.10 -20.42
CA ASP A 540 -11.53 -7.17 -21.05
C ASP A 540 -11.96 -6.76 -22.48
N GLU A 541 -12.34 -5.50 -22.66
CA GLU A 541 -12.66 -4.95 -23.98
C GLU A 541 -11.46 -4.92 -24.93
N ALA A 542 -10.27 -4.56 -24.42
CA ALA A 542 -9.04 -4.54 -25.21
C ALA A 542 -8.74 -5.95 -25.73
N ILE A 543 -8.77 -6.95 -24.84
CA ILE A 543 -8.58 -8.36 -25.19
C ILE A 543 -9.61 -8.81 -26.24
N ALA A 544 -10.89 -8.51 -26.02
CA ALA A 544 -11.97 -8.87 -26.95
C ALA A 544 -11.81 -8.25 -28.35
N LYS A 545 -11.11 -7.11 -28.44
CA LYS A 545 -10.81 -6.40 -29.70
C LYS A 545 -9.44 -6.77 -30.29
N GLY A 546 -8.68 -7.65 -29.65
CA GLY A 546 -7.34 -8.06 -30.08
C GLY A 546 -6.24 -7.03 -29.78
N SER A 547 -6.48 -6.08 -28.88
CA SER A 547 -5.51 -5.10 -28.40
C SER A 547 -4.86 -5.56 -27.10
N LEU A 548 -3.57 -5.23 -26.90
CA LEU A 548 -2.83 -5.59 -25.68
C LEU A 548 -2.95 -4.52 -24.58
N SER A 549 -3.35 -3.31 -24.94
CA SER A 549 -3.36 -2.15 -24.04
C SER A 549 -4.49 -1.20 -24.38
N THR A 550 -4.80 -0.33 -23.42
CA THR A 550 -5.76 0.76 -23.59
C THR A 550 -5.04 2.09 -23.66
N TRP A 551 -5.48 2.96 -24.56
CA TRP A 551 -5.11 4.36 -24.63
C TRP A 551 -6.31 5.24 -24.28
N GLY A 552 -6.27 5.82 -23.07
CA GLY A 552 -7.16 6.90 -22.67
C GLY A 552 -6.74 8.19 -23.36
N LYS A 553 -7.56 8.69 -24.28
CA LYS A 553 -7.31 9.90 -25.07
C LYS A 553 -7.63 11.16 -24.28
N GLY A 554 -6.61 11.99 -24.07
CA GLY A 554 -6.75 13.29 -23.41
C GLY A 554 -6.80 14.47 -24.35
N THR A 555 -7.40 15.56 -23.89
CA THR A 555 -7.54 16.82 -24.63
C THR A 555 -6.20 17.52 -24.83
N ASN A 556 -5.20 17.24 -23.98
CA ASN A 556 -3.84 17.76 -24.10
C ASN A 556 -2.80 16.64 -24.06
N GLY A 557 -1.71 16.82 -24.80
CA GLY A 557 -0.61 15.86 -24.84
C GLY A 557 0.47 16.25 -25.85
N PRO A 558 1.43 15.36 -26.10
CA PRO A 558 2.41 15.51 -27.17
C PRO A 558 1.75 15.57 -28.55
N LEU A 559 2.22 16.48 -29.40
CA LEU A 559 1.74 16.65 -30.78
C LEU A 559 2.67 16.02 -31.83
N ALA A 560 3.88 15.65 -31.40
CA ALA A 560 4.89 14.99 -32.22
C ALA A 560 5.59 13.90 -31.41
N TRP A 561 6.02 12.85 -32.09
CA TRP A 561 6.70 11.68 -31.53
C TRP A 561 7.97 11.42 -32.34
N LYS A 562 9.01 10.91 -31.68
CA LYS A 562 10.30 10.53 -32.29
C LYS A 562 10.82 9.24 -31.70
N ASP A 563 11.80 8.65 -32.39
CA ASP A 563 12.52 7.47 -31.91
C ASP A 563 13.40 7.84 -30.70
N ALA A 564 13.22 7.10 -29.60
CA ALA A 564 13.94 7.26 -28.35
C ALA A 564 15.40 6.79 -28.42
N LYS A 565 15.88 6.30 -29.58
CA LYS A 565 17.30 6.09 -29.87
C LYS A 565 18.17 7.31 -29.60
N CYS A 566 17.61 8.53 -29.65
CA CYS A 566 18.33 9.75 -29.29
C CYS A 566 18.77 9.79 -27.81
N ILE A 567 18.09 9.03 -26.93
CA ILE A 567 18.48 8.85 -25.53
C ILE A 567 19.58 7.78 -25.44
N HIS A 568 19.31 6.58 -25.95
CA HIS A 568 20.25 5.45 -25.88
C HIS A 568 20.01 4.45 -27.03
N PRO A 569 21.05 3.82 -27.61
CA PRO A 569 20.90 2.89 -28.74
C PRO A 569 19.93 1.72 -28.50
N SER A 570 19.85 1.21 -27.27
CA SER A 570 18.92 0.12 -26.91
C SER A 570 17.45 0.55 -26.80
N LEU A 571 17.12 1.80 -27.13
CA LEU A 571 15.74 2.29 -27.30
C LEU A 571 15.34 2.47 -28.76
N ALA A 572 16.14 1.95 -29.71
CA ALA A 572 15.80 2.01 -31.12
C ALA A 572 14.42 1.39 -31.41
N GLY A 573 13.57 2.15 -32.12
CA GLY A 573 12.19 1.75 -32.42
C GLY A 573 11.22 1.88 -31.24
N VAL A 574 11.62 2.51 -30.14
CA VAL A 574 10.71 2.92 -29.05
C VAL A 574 10.33 4.37 -29.26
N ASN A 575 9.05 4.70 -29.25
CA ASN A 575 8.57 6.07 -29.43
C ASN A 575 8.63 6.86 -28.13
N MET A 576 9.02 8.13 -28.22
CA MET A 576 8.90 9.13 -27.15
C MET A 576 8.37 10.45 -27.71
N PRO A 577 7.78 11.32 -26.88
CA PRO A 577 7.41 12.68 -27.26
C PRO A 577 8.58 13.46 -27.85
N ASP A 578 8.37 14.11 -28.99
CA ASP A 578 9.33 15.05 -29.54
C ASP A 578 9.16 16.42 -28.91
N THR A 579 10.01 16.70 -27.92
CA THR A 579 10.03 17.93 -27.13
C THR A 579 10.38 19.19 -27.91
N ALA A 580 10.83 19.07 -29.17
CA ALA A 580 10.97 20.23 -30.06
C ALA A 580 9.60 20.85 -30.42
N THR A 581 8.52 20.05 -30.36
CA THR A 581 7.14 20.52 -30.51
C THR A 581 6.51 20.65 -29.13
N PRO A 582 6.07 21.86 -28.71
CA PRO A 582 5.39 22.02 -27.44
C PRO A 582 4.14 21.14 -27.35
N VAL A 583 3.88 20.62 -26.15
CA VAL A 583 2.63 19.95 -25.82
C VAL A 583 1.44 20.89 -26.04
N GLY A 584 0.29 20.35 -26.42
CA GLY A 584 -0.86 21.17 -26.74
C GLY A 584 -2.14 20.37 -26.90
N LYS A 585 -3.16 21.01 -27.50
CA LYS A 585 -4.46 20.39 -27.74
C LYS A 585 -4.34 19.27 -28.77
N THR A 586 -4.75 18.07 -28.41
CA THR A 586 -4.65 16.87 -29.26
C THR A 586 -5.70 16.82 -30.36
N GLY A 587 -6.85 17.49 -30.17
CA GLY A 587 -7.94 17.50 -31.13
C GLY A 587 -8.76 16.21 -31.20
N TYR A 588 -8.61 15.29 -30.24
CA TYR A 588 -9.43 14.08 -30.19
C TYR A 588 -10.90 14.41 -29.92
N SER A 589 -11.79 14.00 -30.83
CA SER A 589 -13.23 14.21 -30.68
C SER A 589 -13.76 13.45 -29.47
N GLY A 590 -14.52 14.13 -28.61
CA GLY A 590 -15.17 13.52 -27.44
C GLY A 590 -14.25 13.15 -26.27
N ALA A 591 -12.96 13.55 -26.30
CA ALA A 591 -12.03 13.32 -25.20
C ALA A 591 -12.42 14.10 -23.93
N TYR A 592 -12.61 13.38 -22.82
CA TYR A 592 -12.91 13.97 -21.51
C TYR A 592 -11.68 14.12 -20.61
N LEU A 593 -10.65 13.29 -20.80
CA LEU A 593 -9.44 13.33 -19.97
C LEU A 593 -8.64 14.60 -20.25
N GLN A 594 -8.06 15.21 -19.21
CA GLN A 594 -7.18 16.37 -19.41
C GLN A 594 -5.90 16.01 -20.18
N TYR A 595 -5.37 14.80 -19.94
CA TYR A 595 -4.11 14.29 -20.48
C TYR A 595 -4.23 12.79 -20.78
N ASN A 596 -3.43 12.28 -21.72
CA ASN A 596 -3.44 10.87 -22.09
C ASN A 596 -3.10 9.92 -20.93
N GLU A 597 -3.54 8.67 -21.04
CA GLU A 597 -3.12 7.52 -20.21
C GLU A 597 -2.91 6.29 -21.09
N TYR A 598 -1.90 5.50 -20.75
CA TYR A 598 -1.64 4.21 -21.39
C TYR A 598 -1.66 3.14 -20.30
N ILE A 599 -2.46 2.10 -20.52
CA ILE A 599 -2.72 1.07 -19.51
C ILE A 599 -2.28 -0.26 -20.07
N CYS A 600 -1.32 -0.89 -19.40
CA CYS A 600 -0.87 -2.25 -19.66
C CYS A 600 -1.60 -3.21 -18.72
N TYR A 601 -2.08 -4.34 -19.24
CA TYR A 601 -2.86 -5.34 -18.52
C TYR A 601 -2.04 -6.60 -18.18
N ASP A 602 -0.78 -6.65 -18.60
CA ASP A 602 0.21 -7.64 -18.22
C ASP A 602 1.52 -6.93 -17.80
N ILE A 603 2.13 -7.38 -16.70
CA ILE A 603 3.42 -6.84 -16.22
C ILE A 603 4.59 -7.15 -17.16
N ALA A 604 4.46 -8.18 -17.99
CA ALA A 604 5.44 -8.53 -19.02
C ALA A 604 5.50 -7.48 -20.15
N GLN A 605 4.47 -6.65 -20.31
CA GLN A 605 4.47 -5.52 -21.24
C GLN A 605 5.43 -4.41 -20.86
N ILE A 606 6.02 -4.43 -19.66
CA ILE A 606 6.77 -3.30 -19.13
C ILE A 606 8.14 -3.74 -18.65
N ARG A 607 9.15 -2.96 -19.05
CA ARG A 607 10.46 -2.94 -18.41
C ARG A 607 10.88 -1.53 -18.02
N LEU A 608 11.51 -1.40 -16.85
CA LEU A 608 12.00 -0.14 -16.34
C LEU A 608 13.32 0.20 -17.04
N ARG A 609 13.49 1.46 -17.44
CA ARG A 609 14.68 1.91 -18.20
C ARG A 609 15.47 2.98 -17.45
N TYR A 610 14.76 3.95 -16.88
CA TYR A 610 15.38 5.04 -16.12
C TYR A 610 14.60 5.35 -14.85
N LEU A 611 15.33 5.76 -13.82
CA LEU A 611 14.80 6.36 -12.61
C LEU A 611 15.35 7.78 -12.47
N LEU A 612 14.46 8.74 -12.32
CA LEU A 612 14.81 10.14 -12.11
C LEU A 612 14.55 10.51 -10.66
N ARG A 613 15.53 11.17 -10.04
CA ARG A 613 15.37 11.88 -8.77
C ARG A 613 15.32 13.37 -9.04
N VAL A 614 14.21 13.98 -8.65
CA VAL A 614 13.96 15.41 -8.88
C VAL A 614 13.57 16.11 -7.59
N LYS A 615 13.88 17.40 -7.47
CA LYS A 615 13.29 18.28 -6.45
C LYS A 615 12.09 18.99 -7.04
N MET A 616 10.98 19.04 -6.29
CA MET A 616 9.72 19.68 -6.69
C MET A 616 9.32 20.80 -5.75
#